data_AF-A0A7L2LCQ6-F1
#
_entry.id   AF-A0A7L2LCQ6-F1
#
_cell.length_a   1.000
_cell.length_b   1.000
_cell.length_c   1.000
_cell.angle_alpha   90.00
_cell.angle_beta   90.00
_cell.angle_gamma   90.00
#
_symmetry.space_group_name_H-M   'P 1'
#
loop_
_entity.id
_entity.type
_entity.pdbx_description
1 polymer ?
#
loop_
_entity_poly.entity_id
_entity_poly.type
_entity_poly.pdbx_seq_one_letter_code
_entity_poly.pdbx_strand_id
1 'polypeptide(L)'
;FCQPGGWQLSKERKQPTFFVVVLTDIDSERHYCSCLTFYEAEINLQVRDLHASVFKGTKEIEGEEESGLIQPAEVFAPKSLVLVSRLDYPEIFRACLGLIYTVYVDSLNVSLETLIANLCSCLVPASGGSQ
;
A
#
# COMPACT_ATOMS: atom_id res chain seq x y z
N PHE A 1 10.96 -4.18 -7.65
CA PHE A 1 11.55 -4.18 -6.29
C PHE A 1 10.51 -4.07 -5.20
N CYS A 2 9.57 -3.12 -5.26
CA CYS A 2 8.59 -2.88 -4.20
C CYS A 2 7.46 -3.94 -4.11
N GLN A 3 7.35 -4.85 -5.08
CA GLN A 3 6.46 -6.01 -5.06
C GLN A 3 7.20 -7.21 -5.68
N PRO A 4 8.02 -7.93 -4.90
CA PRO A 4 8.79 -9.06 -5.43
C PRO A 4 7.89 -10.22 -5.91
N GLY A 5 6.68 -10.34 -5.33
CA GLY A 5 5.66 -11.29 -5.77
C GLY A 5 4.81 -10.83 -6.97
N GLY A 6 5.08 -9.64 -7.52
CA GLY A 6 4.30 -9.06 -8.61
C GLY A 6 3.07 -8.26 -8.17
N TRP A 7 2.44 -7.58 -9.14
CA TRP A 7 1.27 -6.71 -8.94
C TRP A 7 -0.03 -7.45 -9.26
N GLN A 8 -0.31 -8.52 -8.53
CA GLN A 8 -1.52 -9.32 -8.71
C GLN A 8 -2.56 -8.96 -7.67
N LEU A 9 -3.82 -8.87 -8.10
CA LEU A 9 -4.95 -8.70 -7.19
C LEU A 9 -5.12 -9.94 -6.32
N SER A 10 -5.43 -9.71 -5.04
CA SER A 10 -5.71 -10.76 -4.07
C SER A 10 -7.20 -10.80 -3.76
N LYS A 11 -7.78 -11.99 -3.60
CA LYS A 11 -9.14 -12.16 -3.05
C LYS A 11 -9.14 -12.19 -1.53
N GLU A 12 -7.98 -12.37 -0.92
CA GLU A 12 -7.81 -12.43 0.53
C GLU A 12 -7.07 -11.19 1.04
N ARG A 13 -7.46 -10.73 2.23
CA ARG A 13 -6.75 -9.66 2.93
C ARG A 13 -5.44 -10.23 3.49
N LYS A 14 -4.32 -9.63 3.09
CA LYS A 14 -2.98 -10.02 3.56
C LYS A 14 -2.45 -9.00 4.56
N GLN A 15 -1.67 -9.48 5.52
CA GLN A 15 -0.99 -8.60 6.47
C GLN A 15 0.12 -7.80 5.77
N PRO A 16 0.39 -6.56 6.21
CA PRO A 16 1.52 -5.80 5.72
C PRO A 16 2.84 -6.55 5.92
N THR A 17 3.69 -6.54 4.91
CA THR A 17 4.99 -7.22 4.92
C THR A 17 6.11 -6.21 4.72
N PHE A 18 7.10 -6.27 5.60
CA PHE A 18 8.31 -5.45 5.52
C PHE A 18 9.49 -6.27 4.99
N PHE A 19 10.26 -5.67 4.09
CA PHE A 19 11.51 -6.23 3.59
C PHE A 19 12.43 -5.10 3.10
N VAL A 20 13.71 -5.43 2.93
CA VAL A 20 14.71 -4.50 2.40
C VAL A 20 15.22 -5.01 1.05
N VAL A 21 15.31 -4.10 0.09
CA VAL A 21 16.00 -4.32 -1.19
C VAL A 21 17.22 -3.42 -1.23
N VAL A 22 18.32 -3.91 -1.79
CA VAL A 22 19.53 -3.10 -1.98
C VAL A 22 19.68 -2.79 -3.47
N LEU A 23 19.77 -1.50 -3.81
CA LEU A 23 20.15 -1.02 -5.12
C LEU A 23 21.60 -0.57 -5.07
N THR A 24 22.37 -0.87 -6.10
CA THR A 24 23.76 -0.43 -6.23
C THR A 24 23.82 0.56 -7.39
N ASP A 25 24.40 1.73 -7.16
CA ASP A 25 24.55 2.74 -8.21
C ASP A 25 25.84 2.54 -9.03
N ILE A 26 26.10 3.46 -9.96
CA ILE A 26 27.26 3.41 -10.85
C ILE A 26 28.59 3.59 -10.12
N ASP A 27 28.58 4.25 -8.96
CA ASP A 27 29.74 4.47 -8.10
C ASP A 27 29.96 3.30 -7.13
N SER A 28 29.18 2.22 -7.27
CA SER A 28 29.17 1.04 -6.39
C SER A 28 28.65 1.32 -4.97
N GLU A 29 27.99 2.46 -4.76
CA GLU A 29 27.38 2.80 -3.48
C GLU A 29 26.03 2.08 -3.30
N ARG A 30 25.72 1.73 -2.06
CA ARG A 30 24.51 0.98 -1.70
C ARG A 30 23.39 1.92 -1.27
N HIS A 31 22.22 1.71 -1.88
CA HIS A 31 20.96 2.36 -1.51
C HIS A 31 20.01 1.30 -0.96
N TYR A 32 19.72 1.40 0.34
CA TYR A 32 18.80 0.51 1.05
C TYR A 32 17.37 1.01 0.87
N CYS A 33 16.53 0.21 0.21
CA CYS A 33 15.12 0.44 0.01
C CYS A 33 14.34 -0.36 1.05
N SER A 34 13.95 0.30 2.14
CA SER A 34 13.03 -0.26 3.13
C SER A 34 11.62 -0.20 2.57
N CYS A 35 10.99 -1.35 2.36
CA CYS A 35 9.69 -1.47 1.73
C CYS A 35 8.67 -1.98 2.75
N LEU A 36 7.55 -1.28 2.90
CA LEU A 36 6.36 -1.76 3.60
C LEU A 36 5.25 -1.96 2.57
N THR A 37 4.96 -3.22 2.27
CA THR A 37 3.92 -3.62 1.32
C THR A 37 2.65 -4.00 2.04
N PHE A 38 1.51 -3.64 1.47
CA PHE A 38 0.20 -3.95 2.02
C PHE A 38 -0.82 -4.04 0.89
N TYR A 39 -2.04 -4.42 1.23
CA TYR A 39 -3.12 -4.64 0.28
C TYR A 39 -4.28 -3.73 0.65
N GLU A 40 -4.76 -2.96 -0.32
CA GLU A 40 -5.87 -2.02 -0.14
C GLU A 40 -7.06 -2.48 -0.98
N ALA A 41 -8.26 -2.29 -0.44
CA ALA A 41 -9.49 -2.66 -1.10
C ALA A 41 -9.70 -1.84 -2.38
N GLU A 42 -9.99 -2.53 -3.48
CA GLU A 42 -10.33 -1.94 -4.76
C GLU A 42 -11.69 -2.49 -5.21
N ILE A 43 -12.64 -1.59 -5.44
CA ILE A 43 -13.98 -1.97 -5.88
C ILE A 43 -13.90 -2.25 -7.38
N ASN A 44 -14.18 -3.49 -7.79
CA ASN A 44 -14.22 -3.82 -9.21
C ASN A 44 -15.44 -3.14 -9.88
N LEU A 45 -15.19 -1.98 -10.50
CA LEU A 45 -16.22 -1.16 -11.16
C LEU A 45 -16.86 -1.81 -12.39
N GLN A 46 -16.33 -2.93 -12.91
CA GLN A 46 -16.90 -3.61 -14.08
C GLN A 46 -18.35 -4.10 -13.86
N VAL A 47 -18.75 -4.30 -12.60
CA VAL A 47 -20.14 -4.64 -12.24
C VAL A 47 -21.07 -3.41 -12.30
N ARG A 48 -20.55 -2.17 -12.17
CA ARG A 48 -21.37 -0.95 -12.27
C ARG A 48 -21.84 -0.67 -13.69
N ASP A 49 -21.01 -0.92 -14.70
CA ASP A 49 -21.38 -0.68 -16.10
C ASP A 49 -22.42 -1.70 -16.61
N LEU A 50 -22.34 -2.96 -16.18
CA LEU A 50 -23.39 -3.94 -16.45
C LEU A 50 -24.73 -3.54 -15.81
N HIS A 51 -24.71 -3.10 -14.54
CA HIS A 51 -25.94 -2.70 -13.84
C HIS A 51 -26.60 -1.44 -14.44
N ALA A 52 -25.80 -0.47 -14.91
CA ALA A 52 -26.33 0.70 -15.62
C ALA A 52 -26.96 0.35 -16.97
N SER A 53 -26.44 -0.68 -17.66
CA SER A 53 -27.01 -1.16 -18.93
C SER A 53 -28.29 -1.98 -18.76
N VAL A 54 -28.41 -2.76 -17.68
CA VAL A 54 -29.61 -3.56 -17.36
C VAL A 54 -30.76 -2.65 -16.87
N PHE A 55 -30.47 -1.61 -16.08
CA PHE A 55 -31.52 -0.73 -15.56
C PHE A 55 -32.15 0.19 -16.64
N LYS A 56 -31.49 0.38 -17.80
CA LYS A 56 -31.97 1.27 -18.87
C LYS A 56 -32.80 0.57 -19.94
N GLY A 57 -33.00 -0.74 -19.85
CA GLY A 57 -33.87 -1.47 -20.76
C GLY A 57 -34.38 -2.73 -20.10
N THR A 58 -35.65 -2.75 -19.71
CA THR A 58 -36.68 -3.64 -20.28
C THR A 58 -37.98 -3.45 -19.48
N LYS A 59 -39.03 -3.03 -20.17
CA LYS A 59 -40.43 -3.09 -19.72
C LYS A 59 -40.84 -4.56 -19.61
N GLU A 60 -41.54 -4.89 -18.52
CA GLU A 60 -42.58 -5.92 -18.38
C GLU A 60 -42.21 -7.36 -18.80
N ILE A 61 -42.17 -8.29 -17.83
CA ILE A 61 -42.83 -9.62 -17.81
C ILE A 61 -42.50 -10.32 -16.47
N GLU A 62 -43.54 -10.89 -15.85
CA GLU A 62 -43.59 -11.59 -14.57
C GLU A 62 -42.78 -12.91 -14.55
N GLY A 63 -42.21 -13.28 -13.40
CA GLY A 63 -41.79 -14.67 -13.13
C GLY A 63 -40.55 -14.85 -12.26
N GLU A 64 -40.80 -15.22 -11.00
CA GLU A 64 -39.98 -16.04 -10.10
C GLU A 64 -38.62 -15.55 -9.56
N GLU A 65 -38.44 -15.84 -8.28
CA GLU A 65 -37.40 -15.42 -7.36
C GLU A 65 -36.06 -16.12 -7.63
N GLU A 66 -34.96 -15.36 -7.75
CA GLU A 66 -33.68 -15.81 -7.19
C GLU A 66 -32.87 -14.60 -6.70
N SER A 67 -32.62 -14.60 -5.40
CA SER A 67 -31.73 -13.70 -4.69
C SER A 67 -30.37 -13.60 -5.38
N GLY A 68 -30.12 -12.48 -6.06
CA GLY A 68 -28.85 -12.22 -6.73
C GLY A 68 -28.25 -10.88 -6.32
N LEU A 69 -28.25 -10.53 -5.02
CA LEU A 69 -27.39 -9.46 -4.54
C LEU A 69 -25.93 -9.91 -4.68
N ILE A 70 -25.36 -9.75 -5.87
CA ILE A 70 -23.93 -9.92 -6.11
C ILE A 70 -23.25 -8.82 -5.29
N GLN A 71 -22.76 -9.17 -4.10
CA GLN A 71 -21.90 -8.28 -3.34
C GLN A 71 -20.74 -7.89 -4.26
N PRO A 72 -20.40 -6.59 -4.38
CA PRO A 72 -19.22 -6.20 -5.14
C PRO A 72 -18.04 -7.00 -4.59
N ALA A 73 -17.41 -7.81 -5.45
CA ALA A 73 -16.25 -8.58 -5.05
C ALA A 73 -15.14 -7.58 -4.70
N GLU A 74 -14.87 -7.42 -3.41
CA GLU A 74 -13.77 -6.61 -2.89
C GLU A 74 -12.47 -7.36 -3.18
N VAL A 75 -11.79 -6.94 -4.24
CA VAL A 75 -10.44 -7.43 -4.54
C VAL A 75 -9.46 -6.47 -3.89
N PHE A 76 -8.31 -6.99 -3.47
CA PHE A 76 -7.27 -6.18 -2.87
C PHE A 76 -6.11 -5.98 -3.83
N ALA A 77 -5.78 -4.73 -4.10
CA ALA A 77 -4.61 -4.37 -4.88
C ALA A 77 -3.39 -4.18 -3.98
N PRO A 78 -2.22 -4.70 -4.38
CA PRO A 78 -0.99 -4.44 -3.64
C PRO A 78 -0.63 -2.97 -3.72
N LYS A 79 -0.11 -2.41 -2.63
CA LYS A 79 0.51 -1.08 -2.52
C LYS A 79 1.83 -1.21 -1.74
N SER A 80 2.67 -0.20 -1.84
CA SER A 80 3.94 -0.16 -1.11
C SER A 80 4.31 1.26 -0.72
N LEU A 81 4.72 1.45 0.54
CA LEU A 81 5.52 2.58 0.98
C LEU A 81 6.99 2.18 0.90
N VAL A 82 7.84 3.07 0.40
CA VAL A 82 9.27 2.80 0.26
C VAL A 82 10.09 4.00 0.71
N LEU A 83 11.05 3.74 1.60
CA LEU A 83 12.07 4.69 2.01
C LEU A 83 13.41 4.24 1.43
N VAL A 84 14.03 5.11 0.65
CA VAL A 84 15.37 4.87 0.07
C VAL A 84 16.39 5.71 0.83
N SER A 85 17.41 5.05 1.36
CA SER A 85 18.48 5.72 2.11
C SER A 85 19.82 5.04 1.88
N ARG A 86 20.91 5.80 2.03
CA ARG A 86 22.27 5.26 2.09
C ARG A 86 22.61 4.67 3.46
N LEU A 87 21.79 4.96 4.48
CA LEU A 87 21.96 4.44 5.83
C LEU A 87 21.35 3.04 5.93
N ASP A 88 22.03 2.11 6.61
CA ASP A 88 21.54 0.75 6.84
C ASP A 88 20.87 0.64 8.22
N TYR A 89 19.70 1.29 8.37
CA TYR A 89 18.91 1.28 9.61
C TYR A 89 17.53 0.64 9.41
N PRO A 90 17.47 -0.66 9.09
CA PRO A 90 16.23 -1.33 8.69
C PRO A 90 15.15 -1.27 9.77
N GLU A 91 15.51 -1.42 11.05
CA GLU A 91 14.54 -1.37 12.15
C GLU A 91 13.97 0.04 12.38
N ILE A 92 14.81 1.07 12.24
CA ILE A 92 14.36 2.47 12.34
C ILE A 92 13.41 2.79 11.19
N PHE A 93 13.78 2.44 9.97
CA PHE A 93 12.94 2.69 8.80
C PHE A 93 11.66 1.85 8.80
N ARG A 94 11.70 0.62 9.35
CA ARG A 94 10.50 -0.18 9.61
C ARG A 94 9.55 0.55 10.54
N ALA A 95 10.05 1.13 11.63
CA ALA A 95 9.23 1.90 12.56
C ALA A 95 8.65 3.17 11.90
N CYS A 96 9.45 3.91 11.14
CA CYS A 96 9.00 5.10 10.41
C CYS A 96 7.89 4.77 9.38
N LEU A 97 8.11 3.75 8.56
CA LEU A 97 7.12 3.30 7.58
C LEU A 97 5.85 2.75 8.24
N GLY A 98 6.01 2.04 9.37
CA GLY A 98 4.88 1.58 10.19
C GLY A 98 4.03 2.74 10.69
N LEU A 99 4.65 3.81 11.18
CA LEU A 99 3.96 5.01 11.64
C LEU A 99 3.21 5.72 10.49
N ILE A 100 3.86 5.89 9.33
CA ILE A 100 3.22 6.44 8.12
C ILE A 100 2.00 5.59 7.74
N TYR A 101 2.16 4.28 7.73
CA TYR A 101 1.10 3.33 7.39
C TYR A 101 -0.07 3.40 8.37
N THR A 102 0.18 3.46 9.68
CA THR A 102 -0.86 3.62 10.71
C THR A 102 -1.65 4.91 10.50
N VAL A 103 -0.96 6.05 10.31
CA VAL A 103 -1.64 7.34 10.05
C VAL A 103 -2.49 7.26 8.78
N TYR A 104 -1.98 6.62 7.72
CA TYR A 104 -2.66 6.45 6.45
C TYR A 104 -3.92 5.57 6.56
N VAL A 105 -3.82 4.38 7.17
CA VAL A 105 -4.93 3.42 7.24
C VAL A 105 -5.99 3.83 8.25
N ASP A 106 -5.57 4.32 9.42
CA ASP A 106 -6.50 4.71 10.49
C ASP A 106 -7.05 6.13 10.30
N SER A 107 -6.63 6.84 9.24
CA SER A 107 -7.04 8.22 8.93
C SER A 107 -6.90 9.15 10.15
N LEU A 108 -5.77 9.03 10.86
CA LEU A 108 -5.50 9.82 12.05
C LEU A 108 -5.42 11.31 11.69
N ASN A 109 -5.78 12.19 12.63
CA ASN A 109 -5.80 13.65 12.41
C ASN A 109 -4.39 14.29 12.47
N VAL A 110 -3.40 13.63 11.85
CA VAL A 110 -2.01 14.06 11.75
C VAL A 110 -1.67 14.17 10.26
N SER A 111 -1.05 15.28 9.86
CA SER A 111 -0.59 15.48 8.48
C SER A 111 0.52 14.48 8.14
N LEU A 112 0.27 13.66 7.11
CA LEU A 112 1.28 12.75 6.54
C LEU A 112 2.49 13.53 6.01
N GLU A 113 2.25 14.71 5.43
CA GLU A 113 3.29 15.60 4.93
C GLU A 113 4.23 16.05 6.04
N THR A 114 3.69 16.39 7.22
CA THR A 114 4.47 16.78 8.39
C THR A 114 5.30 15.61 8.90
N LEU A 115 4.74 14.41 8.92
CA LEU A 115 5.46 13.21 9.35
C LEU A 115 6.63 12.86 8.43
N ILE A 116 6.40 12.95 7.11
CA ILE A 116 7.43 12.76 6.08
C ILE A 116 8.50 13.87 6.19
N ALA A 117 8.08 15.13 6.37
CA ALA A 117 9.00 16.25 6.52
C ALA A 117 9.91 16.10 7.75
N ASN A 118 9.36 15.67 8.89
CA ASN A 118 10.11 15.39 10.11
C ASN A 118 11.14 14.27 9.91
N LEU A 119 10.77 13.21 9.18
CA LEU A 119 11.68 12.12 8.85
C LEU A 119 12.85 12.60 7.97
N CYS A 120 12.57 13.40 6.95
CA CYS A 120 13.60 13.98 6.07
C CYS A 120 14.47 15.03 6.77
N SER A 121 13.94 15.70 7.80
CA SER A 121 14.66 16.70 8.59
C SER A 121 15.43 16.10 9.77
N CYS A 122 15.32 14.79 9.99
CA CYS A 122 16.01 14.11 11.06
C CYS A 122 17.52 14.16 10.80
N LEU A 123 18.24 14.91 11.65
CA LEU A 123 19.68 14.87 11.69
C LEU A 123 20.09 13.57 12.38
N VAL A 124 20.65 12.64 11.63
CA VAL A 124 21.27 11.45 12.20
C VAL A 124 22.59 11.90 12.85
N PRO A 125 22.71 11.89 14.19
CA PRO A 125 23.98 12.21 14.82
C PRO A 125 25.01 11.18 14.36
N ALA A 126 26.23 11.64 14.08
CA ALA A 126 27.32 10.73 13.81
C ALA A 126 27.40 9.72 14.98
N SER A 127 27.37 8.43 14.67
CA SER A 127 27.58 7.37 15.65
C SER A 127 28.83 7.72 16.47
N GLY A 128 28.65 7.90 17.78
CA GLY A 128 29.66 8.48 18.66
C GLY A 128 31.03 7.87 18.42
N GLY A 129 32.00 8.71 18.03
CA GLY A 129 33.40 8.33 18.05
C GLY A 129 33.79 7.92 19.47
N SER A 130 34.57 6.85 19.58
CA SER A 130 35.12 6.30 20.82
C SER A 130 35.53 7.37 21.84
N GLN A 131 35.01 7.28 23.06
CA GLN A 131 35.66 7.85 24.24
C GLN A 131 36.90 7.04 24.62
#